data_AF-A0A968LU30-F1
#
_entry.id   AF-A0A968LU30-F1
#
_cell.length_a   1.000
_cell.length_b   1.000
_cell.length_c   1.000
_cell.angle_alpha   90.00
_cell.angle_beta   90.00
_cell.angle_gamma   90.00
#
_symmetry.space_group_name_H-M   'P 1'
#
loop_
_entity.id
_entity.type
_entity.pdbx_description
1 polymer ?
#
loop_
_entity_poly.entity_id
_entity_poly.type
_entity_poly.pdbx_seq_one_letter_code
_entity_poly.pdbx_strand_id
1 'polypeptide(L)' 'TIEKAYQIAVMERGRIVELGSHSELLARHGYYARLYSLQFSDRASEANLSYR' A
#
# COMPACT_ATOMS: atom_id res chain seq x y z
N THR A 1 -13.65 10.25 21.16
CA THR A 1 -13.99 9.69 19.84
C THR A 1 -12.75 9.08 19.27
N ILE A 2 -12.76 7.78 19.01
CA ILE A 2 -11.68 7.08 18.30
C ILE A 2 -11.80 7.55 16.84
N GLU A 3 -11.30 8.74 16.57
CA GLU A 3 -11.43 9.43 15.28
C GLU A 3 -10.64 8.66 14.21
N LYS A 4 -11.32 7.76 13.50
CA LYS A 4 -10.92 7.20 12.21
C LYS A 4 -9.46 6.70 12.12
N ALA A 5 -9.10 5.72 12.94
CA ALA A 5 -7.85 4.99 12.75
C ALA A 5 -7.98 3.98 11.59
N TYR A 6 -7.73 4.43 10.35
CA TYR A 6 -7.46 3.54 9.20
C TYR A 6 -5.96 3.18 9.21
N GLN A 7 -5.59 2.24 10.08
CA GLN A 7 -4.22 1.75 10.16
C GLN A 7 -4.04 0.48 9.32
N ILE A 8 -2.94 0.43 8.59
CA ILE A 8 -2.49 -0.69 7.80
C ILE A 8 -1.36 -1.36 8.56
N ALA A 9 -1.45 -2.67 8.74
CA ALA A 9 -0.38 -3.49 9.29
C ALA A 9 0.22 -4.34 8.17
N VAL A 10 1.51 -4.16 7.90
CA VAL A 10 2.27 -5.00 6.98
C VAL A 10 2.91 -6.12 7.76
N MET A 11 2.66 -7.36 7.33
CA MET A 11 3.18 -8.55 7.98
C MET A 11 4.16 -9.28 7.09
N GLU A 12 5.28 -9.72 7.67
CA GLU A 12 6.26 -10.60 7.03
C GLU A 12 6.59 -11.75 7.99
N ARG A 13 6.53 -12.99 7.50
CA ARG A 13 6.85 -14.22 8.27
C ARG A 13 6.13 -14.29 9.63
N GLY A 14 4.88 -13.86 9.68
CA GLY A 14 4.05 -13.88 10.90
C GLY A 14 4.38 -12.78 11.91
N ARG A 15 5.18 -11.78 11.56
CA ARG A 15 5.47 -10.61 12.40
C ARG A 15 5.05 -9.33 11.70
N ILE A 16 4.59 -8.35 12.46
CA ILE A 16 4.29 -7.01 11.93
C ILE A 16 5.62 -6.30 11.69
N VAL A 17 5.91 -5.97 10.44
CA VAL A 17 7.12 -5.24 10.05
C VAL A 17 6.87 -3.73 9.94
N GLU A 18 5.65 -3.32 9.58
CA GLU A 18 5.26 -1.91 9.53
C GLU A 18 3.81 -1.72 9.96
N LEU A 19 3.54 -0.61 10.64
CA LEU A 19 2.19 -0.23 11.06
C LEU A 19 2.05 1.29 10.99
N GLY A 20 0.96 1.75 10.38
CA GLY A 20 0.66 3.17 10.22
C GLY A 20 -0.49 3.40 9.24
N SER A 21 -0.88 4.65 9.04
CA SER A 21 -1.82 5.02 7.98
C SER A 21 -1.18 4.87 6.60
N HIS A 22 -2.02 4.82 5.56
CA HIS A 22 -1.56 4.76 4.16
C HIS A 22 -0.52 5.83 3.84
N SER A 23 -0.80 7.09 4.21
CA SER A 23 0.09 8.23 3.97
C SER A 23 1.42 8.11 4.71
N GLU A 24 1.40 7.64 5.96
CA GLU A 24 2.61 7.44 6.76
C GLU A 24 3.49 6.32 6.19
N LEU A 25 2.89 5.21 5.77
CA LEU A 25 3.61 4.08 5.18
C LEU A 25 4.19 4.42 3.80
N LEU A 26 3.49 5.22 2.99
CA LEU A 26 4.01 5.75 1.73
C LEU A 26 5.17 6.71 1.96
N ALA A 27 5.05 7.65 2.90
CA ALA A 27 6.09 8.62 3.22
C ALA A 27 7.37 7.96 3.79
N ARG A 28 7.22 6.83 4.49
CA ARG A 28 8.35 6.04 5.00
C ARG A 28 9.15 5.34 3.89
N HIS A 29 8.66 5.31 2.65
CA HIS A 29 9.28 4.62 1.52
C HIS A 29 9.68 3.16 1.85
N GLY A 30 8.91 2.53 2.73
CA GLY A 30 9.18 1.19 3.26
C GLY A 30 8.70 0.08 2.33
N TYR A 31 8.53 -1.10 2.91
CA TYR A 31 8.05 -2.30 2.21
C TYR A 31 6.67 -2.07 1.62
N TYR A 32 5.79 -1.39 2.36
CA TYR A 32 4.46 -1.01 1.88
C TYR A 32 4.52 -0.17 0.59
N ALA A 33 5.35 0.88 0.58
CA ALA A 33 5.48 1.77 -0.56
C ALA A 33 6.00 1.04 -1.79
N ARG A 34 6.99 0.15 -1.63
CA ARG A 34 7.54 -0.66 -2.72
C ARG A 34 6.48 -1.58 -3.33
N LEU A 35 5.72 -2.30 -2.49
CA LEU A 35 4.63 -3.16 -2.97
C LEU A 35 3.54 -2.36 -3.68
N TYR A 36 3.17 -1.22 -3.11
CA TYR A 36 2.19 -0.31 -3.70
C TYR A 36 2.64 0.17 -5.08
N SER A 37 3.89 0.64 -5.22
CA SER A 37 4.43 1.06 -6.52
C SER A 37 4.41 -0.05 -7.57
N LEU A 38 4.71 -1.30 -7.20
CA LEU A 38 4.65 -2.43 -8.13
C LEU A 38 3.20 -2.69 -8.60
N GLN A 39 2.24 -2.71 -7.67
CA GLN A 39 0.85 -3.01 -7.99
C GLN A 39 0.17 -1.90 -8.82
N PHE A 40 0.57 -0.64 -8.62
CA PHE A 40 0.04 0.49 -9.39
C PHE A 40 0.73 0.70 -10.74
N SER A 41 2.00 0.28 -10.87
CA SER A 41 2.66 0.27 -12.19
C SER A 41 2.00 -0.73 -13.15
N ASP A 42 1.53 -1.87 -12.64
CA ASP A 42 0.90 -2.93 -13.44
C ASP A 42 -0.56 -2.62 -13.82
N ARG A 43 -1.31 -1.93 -12.94
CA ARG A 43 -2.69 -1.49 -13.24
C ARG A 43 -2.78 -0.39 -14.29
N ALA A 44 -1.72 0.40 -14.49
CA ALA A 44 -1.67 1.40 -15.56
C ALA A 44 -1.67 0.74 -16.95
N SER A 45 -1.15 -0.49 -17.08
CA SER A 45 -1.18 -1.25 -18.34
C SER A 45 -2.52 -1.92 -18.63
N GLU A 46 -3.27 -2.37 -17.62
CA GLU A 46 -4.56 -3.05 -17.83
C GLU A 46 -5.72 -2.07 -18.09
N ALA A 47 -5.68 -0.86 -17.49
CA ALA A 47 -6.70 0.16 -17.72
C ALA A 47 -6.72 0.71 -19.16
N ASN A 48 -5.65 0.47 -19.94
CA ASN A 48 -5.54 0.92 -21.33
C ASN A 48 -5.99 -0.14 -22.35
N LEU A 49 -6.30 -1.38 -21.93
CA LEU A 49 -6.74 -2.46 -22.83
C LEU A 49 -8.26 -2.72 -22.84
N SER A 50 -9.03 -2.08 -21.96
CA SER A 50 -10.49 -2.34 -21.83
C SER A 50 -11.39 -1.25 -22.45
N TYR A 51 -10.89 -0.46 -23.40
CA TYR A 51 -11.70 0.48 -24.20
C TYR A 51 -11.51 0.27 -25.71
N ARG A 52 -11.55 -0.99 -26.16
CA ARG A 52 -11.64 -1.32 -27.59
C ARG A 52 -12.81 -2.23 -27.85
#